data_AF-A0A6N9PU94-F1
#
_entry.id   AF-A0A6N9PU94-F1
#
_cell.length_a   1.000
_cell.length_b   1.000
_cell.length_c   1.000
_cell.angle_alpha   90.00
_cell.angle_beta   90.00
_cell.angle_gamma   90.00
#
_symmetry.space_group_name_H-M   'P 1'
#
loop_
_entity.id
_entity.type
_entity.pdbx_description
1 polymer ?
#
loop_
_entity_poly.entity_id
_entity_poly.type
_entity_poly.pdbx_seq_one_letter_code
_entity_poly.pdbx_strand_id
1 'polypeptide(L)'
;MKFGRKQLVLASLVLALGAAVYLNWQFAGTNKLPIGDGEDTSSQLGAAQLVNNAYVETVTDDLQAKAGTDMFAEARLSRQNSRDEALELLDGVLEDVDADSEAKKAAVEEASAMAQNILKETNVESLLKAKGYEESVAYITTEECSVVVAGDLQDSDMLIVQEIVIEQTGLTAEKIKIIGTK
;
A
#
# COMPACT_ATOMS: atom_id res chain seq x y z
N MET A 1 -16.37 -50.60 -44.71
CA MET A 1 -15.98 -50.56 -43.28
C MET A 1 -17.16 -50.02 -42.49
N LYS A 2 -17.77 -50.83 -41.61
CA LYS A 2 -18.94 -50.42 -40.82
C LYS A 2 -18.45 -49.77 -39.52
N PHE A 3 -18.30 -48.46 -39.49
CA PHE A 3 -17.98 -47.75 -38.25
C PHE A 3 -19.16 -47.87 -37.29
N GLY A 4 -18.94 -48.55 -36.16
CA GLY A 4 -19.97 -48.75 -35.14
C GLY A 4 -20.30 -47.40 -34.49
N ARG A 5 -21.58 -47.16 -34.18
CA ARG A 5 -22.06 -45.90 -33.57
C ARG A 5 -21.22 -45.45 -32.36
N LYS A 6 -20.64 -46.39 -31.61
CA LYS A 6 -19.75 -46.12 -30.47
C LYS A 6 -18.39 -45.52 -30.89
N GLN A 7 -17.84 -45.92 -32.03
CA GLN A 7 -16.61 -45.34 -32.59
C GLN A 7 -16.85 -43.93 -33.14
N LEU A 8 -18.06 -43.65 -33.66
CA LEU A 8 -18.43 -42.29 -34.06
C LEU A 8 -18.53 -41.35 -32.86
N VAL A 9 -19.11 -41.81 -31.74
CA VAL A 9 -19.17 -41.02 -30.49
C VAL A 9 -17.77 -40.75 -29.96
N LEU A 10 -16.90 -41.77 -29.93
CA LEU A 10 -15.52 -41.62 -29.48
C LEU A 10 -14.71 -40.67 -30.39
N ALA A 11 -14.87 -40.78 -31.70
CA ALA A 11 -14.23 -39.88 -32.65
C ALA A 11 -14.72 -38.43 -32.46
N SER A 12 -16.02 -38.21 -32.25
CA SER A 12 -16.56 -36.87 -32.00
C SER A 12 -16.06 -36.26 -30.69
N LEU A 13 -15.89 -37.08 -29.65
CA LEU A 13 -15.44 -36.62 -28.33
C LEU A 13 -13.96 -36.23 -28.35
N VAL A 14 -13.14 -36.99 -29.07
CA VAL A 14 -11.72 -36.65 -29.29
C VAL A 14 -11.59 -35.39 -30.14
N LEU A 15 -12.42 -35.23 -31.17
CA LEU A 15 -12.42 -34.03 -32.02
C LEU A 15 -12.85 -32.79 -31.22
N ALA A 16 -13.84 -32.91 -30.34
CA ALA A 16 -14.28 -31.83 -29.46
C ALA A 16 -13.21 -31.45 -28.42
N LEU A 17 -12.54 -32.43 -27.81
CA LEU A 17 -11.41 -32.17 -26.90
C LEU A 17 -10.22 -31.52 -27.61
N GLY A 18 -9.89 -31.99 -28.82
CA GLY A 18 -8.85 -31.39 -29.65
C GLY A 18 -9.17 -29.94 -30.01
N ALA A 19 -10.41 -29.64 -30.39
CA ALA A 19 -10.88 -28.28 -30.65
C ALA A 19 -10.82 -27.40 -29.39
N ALA A 20 -11.22 -27.91 -28.23
CA ALA A 20 -11.15 -27.18 -26.97
C ALA A 20 -9.71 -26.88 -26.53
N VAL A 21 -8.78 -27.83 -26.68
CA VAL A 21 -7.35 -27.61 -26.41
C VAL A 21 -6.75 -26.63 -27.40
N TYR A 22 -7.12 -26.71 -28.69
CA TYR A 22 -6.67 -25.78 -29.70
C TYR A 22 -7.18 -24.35 -29.46
N LEU A 23 -8.46 -24.19 -29.13
CA LEU A 23 -9.03 -22.90 -28.71
C LEU A 23 -8.36 -22.40 -27.44
N ASN A 24 -8.20 -23.24 -26.41
CA ASN A 24 -7.53 -22.84 -25.18
C ASN A 24 -6.07 -22.44 -25.44
N TRP A 25 -5.34 -23.13 -26.31
CA TRP A 25 -3.96 -22.75 -26.68
C TRP A 25 -3.90 -21.46 -27.51
N GLN A 26 -4.84 -21.29 -28.46
CA GLN A 26 -4.96 -20.07 -29.27
C GLN A 26 -5.34 -18.85 -28.42
N PHE A 27 -6.20 -19.02 -27.41
CA PHE A 27 -6.64 -17.93 -26.53
C PHE A 27 -5.70 -17.73 -25.32
N ALA A 28 -5.01 -18.77 -24.83
CA ALA A 28 -4.08 -18.65 -23.70
C ALA A 28 -2.80 -17.87 -24.03
N GLY A 29 -2.42 -17.76 -25.31
CA GLY A 29 -1.31 -16.90 -25.75
C GLY A 29 -1.71 -15.44 -26.04
N THR A 30 -3.00 -15.15 -26.17
CA THR A 30 -3.53 -13.81 -26.45
C THR A 30 -4.87 -13.60 -25.75
N ASN A 31 -4.83 -13.25 -24.46
CA ASN A 31 -5.98 -12.75 -23.72
C ASN A 31 -6.41 -11.37 -24.26
N LYS A 32 -7.15 -11.36 -25.37
CA LYS A 32 -8.07 -10.27 -25.70
C LYS A 32 -9.26 -10.82 -26.46
N LEU A 33 -10.34 -11.11 -25.74
CA LEU A 33 -11.65 -11.32 -26.34
C LEU A 33 -12.16 -9.97 -26.86
N PRO A 34 -12.80 -9.93 -28.05
CA PRO A 34 -13.43 -8.73 -28.56
C PRO A 34 -14.84 -8.63 -27.95
N ILE A 35 -14.96 -7.88 -26.86
CA ILE A 35 -16.23 -7.27 -26.47
C ILE A 35 -16.18 -5.83 -26.99
N GLY A 36 -16.95 -5.55 -28.03
CA GLY A 36 -17.24 -4.18 -28.43
C GLY A 36 -18.18 -3.55 -27.42
N ASP A 37 -17.65 -2.74 -26.51
CA ASP A 37 -17.80 -1.28 -26.48
C ASP A 37 -17.06 -0.76 -25.22
N GLY A 38 -15.93 -0.08 -25.43
CA GLY A 38 -15.22 0.82 -24.49
C GLY A 38 -14.93 0.36 -23.05
N GLU A 39 -13.91 -0.47 -22.88
CA GLU A 39 -13.30 -0.84 -21.59
C GLU A 39 -11.97 -0.06 -21.41
N ASP A 40 -11.66 0.39 -20.19
CA ASP A 40 -10.28 0.47 -19.70
C ASP A 40 -10.25 0.36 -18.17
N THR A 41 -10.20 -0.89 -17.69
CA THR A 41 -9.64 -1.23 -16.37
C THR A 41 -8.60 -2.34 -16.48
N SER A 42 -7.34 -1.91 -16.31
CA SER A 42 -6.24 -2.56 -15.61
C SER A 42 -5.63 -3.86 -16.15
N SER A 43 -4.49 -3.75 -16.83
CA SER A 43 -3.17 -3.98 -16.21
C SER A 43 -2.08 -4.06 -17.28
N GLN A 44 -1.56 -2.91 -17.69
CA GLN A 44 -0.19 -2.78 -18.16
C GLN A 44 0.61 -2.17 -17.01
N LEU A 45 1.39 -3.00 -16.33
CA LEU A 45 2.44 -2.55 -15.44
C LEU A 45 3.55 -1.96 -16.31
N GLY A 46 3.64 -0.63 -16.39
CA GLY A 46 4.87 0.06 -16.81
C GLY A 46 4.86 0.89 -18.11
N ALA A 47 3.72 1.31 -18.68
CA ALA A 47 3.72 2.23 -19.82
C ALA A 47 3.09 3.59 -19.46
N ALA A 48 3.93 4.61 -19.26
CA ALA A 48 3.50 6.00 -19.12
C ALA A 48 2.97 6.51 -20.46
N GLN A 49 1.65 6.59 -20.61
CA GLN A 49 1.01 7.17 -21.78
C GLN A 49 0.66 8.64 -21.51
N LEU A 50 1.46 9.54 -22.06
CA LEU A 50 1.16 10.97 -22.12
C LEU A 50 -0.03 11.18 -23.06
N VAL A 51 -1.22 11.41 -22.50
CA VAL A 51 -2.39 11.89 -23.22
C VAL A 51 -2.63 13.36 -22.88
N ASN A 52 -1.98 14.23 -23.66
CA ASN A 52 -2.36 15.63 -23.78
C ASN A 52 -3.51 15.74 -24.79
N ASN A 53 -4.74 15.92 -24.32
CA ASN A 53 -5.80 16.52 -25.14
C ASN A 53 -6.76 17.36 -24.28
N ALA A 54 -6.39 18.63 -24.16
CA ALA A 54 -7.27 19.80 -24.06
C ALA A 54 -8.61 19.62 -23.29
N TYR A 55 -8.55 19.75 -21.97
CA TYR A 55 -9.56 20.46 -21.20
C TYR A 55 -8.81 21.41 -20.24
N VAL A 56 -8.73 22.68 -20.65
CA VAL A 56 -7.89 23.72 -20.02
C VAL A 56 -8.72 24.49 -18.97
N GLU A 57 -9.24 23.80 -17.95
CA GLU A 57 -9.81 24.53 -16.80
C GLU A 57 -9.89 23.79 -15.44
N THR A 58 -9.33 22.59 -15.28
CA THR A 58 -9.32 21.89 -13.97
C THR A 58 -8.01 21.17 -13.59
N VAL A 59 -6.97 21.26 -14.42
CA VAL A 59 -5.76 20.41 -14.31
C VAL A 59 -4.82 20.76 -13.14
N THR A 60 -5.06 21.86 -12.41
CA THR A 60 -4.24 22.20 -11.24
C THR A 60 -4.55 21.32 -10.02
N ASP A 61 -5.81 20.94 -9.83
CA ASP A 61 -6.24 20.16 -8.65
C ASP A 61 -5.86 18.67 -8.78
N ASP A 62 -6.04 18.10 -9.97
CA ASP A 62 -5.75 16.68 -10.25
C ASP A 62 -4.25 16.33 -10.18
N LEU A 63 -3.36 17.29 -10.51
CA LEU A 63 -1.91 17.09 -10.42
C LEU A 63 -1.39 17.22 -8.98
N GLN A 64 -1.98 18.11 -8.17
CA GLN A 64 -1.65 18.23 -6.74
C GLN A 64 -2.21 17.06 -5.93
N ALA A 65 -3.44 16.63 -6.21
CA ALA A 65 -4.02 15.44 -5.59
C ALA A 65 -3.17 14.19 -5.88
N LYS A 66 -2.72 14.00 -7.13
CA LYS A 66 -1.89 12.86 -7.52
C LYS A 66 -0.49 12.90 -6.88
N ALA A 67 0.15 14.06 -6.81
CA ALA A 67 1.44 14.23 -6.13
C ALA A 67 1.33 14.04 -4.60
N GLY A 68 0.23 14.50 -3.99
CA GLY A 68 -0.08 14.28 -2.58
C GLY A 68 -0.31 12.79 -2.28
N THR A 69 -1.15 12.12 -3.08
CA THR A 69 -1.38 10.67 -2.95
C THR A 69 -0.09 9.86 -3.10
N ASP A 70 0.80 10.23 -4.02
CA ASP A 70 2.10 9.59 -4.19
C ASP A 70 3.00 9.79 -2.95
N MET A 71 2.99 10.98 -2.32
CA MET A 71 3.73 11.24 -1.08
C MET A 71 3.20 10.43 0.12
N PHE A 72 1.88 10.29 0.27
CA PHE A 72 1.30 9.46 1.35
C PHE A 72 1.54 7.98 1.11
N ALA A 73 1.47 7.52 -0.14
CA ALA A 73 1.80 6.15 -0.51
C ALA A 73 3.29 5.86 -0.22
N GLU A 74 4.19 6.76 -0.60
CA GLU A 74 5.62 6.65 -0.32
C GLU A 74 5.90 6.69 1.18
N ALA A 75 5.27 7.58 1.93
CA ALA A 75 5.44 7.66 3.38
C ALA A 75 4.92 6.40 4.11
N ARG A 76 3.81 5.81 3.65
CA ARG A 76 3.32 4.52 4.15
C ARG A 76 4.26 3.38 3.80
N LEU A 77 4.76 3.35 2.56
CA LEU A 77 5.72 2.34 2.11
C LEU A 77 7.04 2.43 2.89
N SER A 78 7.59 3.63 3.05
CA SER A 78 8.80 3.87 3.84
C SER A 78 8.64 3.42 5.28
N ARG A 79 7.46 3.69 5.89
CA ARG A 79 7.15 3.21 7.23
C ARG A 79 7.10 1.69 7.28
N GLN A 80 6.43 1.07 6.31
CA GLN A 80 6.33 -0.39 6.23
C GLN A 80 7.72 -1.02 6.10
N ASN A 81 8.54 -0.54 5.16
CA ASN A 81 9.91 -1.03 4.99
C ASN A 81 10.73 -0.89 6.27
N SER A 82 10.65 0.26 6.95
CA SER A 82 11.39 0.47 8.20
C SER A 82 10.97 -0.49 9.31
N ARG A 83 9.68 -0.85 9.36
CA ARG A 83 9.16 -1.83 10.32
C ARG A 83 9.57 -3.25 9.96
N ASP A 84 9.52 -3.60 8.68
CA ASP A 84 9.90 -4.92 8.20
C ASP A 84 11.41 -5.15 8.44
N GLU A 85 12.26 -4.16 8.14
CA GLU A 85 13.70 -4.20 8.45
C GLU A 85 13.96 -4.33 9.95
N ALA A 86 13.23 -3.58 10.79
CA ALA A 86 13.39 -3.67 12.23
C ALA A 86 12.92 -5.03 12.78
N LEU A 87 11.83 -5.59 12.25
CA LEU A 87 11.37 -6.92 12.63
C LEU A 87 12.35 -8.01 12.19
N GLU A 88 12.93 -7.92 11.00
CA GLU A 88 13.96 -8.86 10.53
C GLU A 88 15.21 -8.82 11.42
N LEU A 89 15.65 -7.63 11.84
CA LEU A 89 16.75 -7.49 12.78
C LEU A 89 16.42 -8.14 14.14
N LEU A 90 15.23 -7.88 14.67
CA LEU A 90 14.79 -8.42 15.95
C LEU A 90 14.66 -9.95 15.89
N ASP A 91 14.09 -10.48 14.82
CA ASP A 91 13.97 -11.92 14.59
C ASP A 91 15.36 -12.57 14.48
N GLY A 92 16.29 -11.95 13.74
CA GLY A 92 17.68 -12.40 13.65
C GLY A 92 18.36 -12.53 15.02
N VAL A 93 18.14 -11.59 15.95
CA VAL A 93 18.67 -11.67 17.32
C VAL A 93 18.02 -12.78 18.13
N LEU A 94 16.73 -13.06 17.91
CA LEU A 94 15.99 -14.10 18.62
C LEU A 94 16.39 -15.51 18.14
N GLU A 95 16.59 -15.66 16.83
CA GLU A 95 17.00 -16.90 16.18
C GLU A 95 18.49 -17.22 16.39
N ASP A 96 19.34 -16.21 16.62
CA ASP A 96 20.76 -16.41 16.90
C ASP A 96 20.93 -17.23 18.19
N VAL A 97 21.51 -18.42 18.04
CA VAL A 97 21.76 -19.38 19.13
C VAL A 97 22.89 -18.93 20.05
N ASP A 98 23.77 -18.04 19.56
CA ASP A 98 24.92 -17.51 20.29
C ASP A 98 24.60 -16.18 20.98
N ALA A 99 23.48 -15.54 20.64
CA ALA A 99 23.01 -14.33 21.33
C ALA A 99 22.67 -14.63 22.80
N ASP A 100 23.18 -13.78 23.69
CA ASP A 100 22.95 -13.92 25.12
C ASP A 100 21.49 -13.64 25.50
N SER A 101 21.07 -14.10 26.69
CA SER A 101 19.69 -13.95 27.14
C SER A 101 19.27 -12.49 27.35
N GLU A 102 20.23 -11.56 27.53
CA GLU A 102 19.95 -10.14 27.73
C GLU A 102 19.66 -9.46 26.39
N ALA A 103 20.41 -9.80 25.34
CA ALA A 103 20.15 -9.38 23.96
C ALA A 103 18.78 -9.86 23.46
N LYS A 104 18.42 -11.12 23.72
CA LYS A 104 17.08 -11.64 23.37
C LYS A 104 15.96 -10.93 24.13
N LYS A 105 16.19 -10.61 25.41
CA LYS A 105 15.22 -9.86 26.21
C LYS A 105 15.04 -8.44 25.70
N ALA A 106 16.14 -7.76 25.36
CA ALA A 106 16.11 -6.43 24.76
C ALA A 106 15.35 -6.44 23.42
N ALA A 107 15.55 -7.46 22.57
CA ALA A 107 14.82 -7.60 21.32
C ALA A 107 13.29 -7.75 21.54
N VAL A 108 12.87 -8.53 22.55
CA VAL A 108 11.44 -8.66 22.90
C VAL A 108 10.88 -7.34 23.44
N GLU A 109 11.63 -6.62 24.25
CA GLU A 109 11.23 -5.31 24.77
C GLU A 109 11.08 -4.28 23.64
N GLU A 110 12.02 -4.25 22.70
CA GLU A 110 11.97 -3.36 21.53
C GLU A 110 10.79 -3.70 20.61
N ALA A 111 10.54 -4.99 20.36
CA ALA A 111 9.36 -5.43 19.60
C ALA A 111 8.04 -4.98 20.26
N SER A 112 7.96 -5.05 21.59
CA SER A 112 6.82 -4.56 22.36
C SER A 112 6.67 -3.04 22.26
N ALA A 113 7.76 -2.29 22.39
CA ALA A 113 7.77 -0.84 22.22
C ALA A 113 7.30 -0.44 20.81
N MET A 114 7.78 -1.13 19.78
CA MET A 114 7.34 -0.93 18.41
C MET A 114 5.84 -1.16 18.27
N ALA A 115 5.30 -2.28 18.78
CA ALA A 115 3.87 -2.57 18.74
C ALA A 115 3.03 -1.47 19.42
N GLN A 116 3.49 -0.93 20.56
CA GLN A 116 2.84 0.19 21.23
C GLN A 116 2.88 1.46 20.38
N ASN A 117 3.99 1.75 19.72
CA ASN A 117 4.10 2.90 18.83
C ASN A 117 3.15 2.77 17.63
N ILE A 118 3.01 1.58 17.02
CA ILE A 118 2.04 1.32 15.94
C ILE A 118 0.60 1.65 16.38
N LEU A 119 0.23 1.27 17.60
CA LEU A 119 -1.09 1.59 18.16
C LEU A 119 -1.26 3.10 18.35
N LYS A 120 -0.25 3.79 18.89
CA LYS A 120 -0.27 5.25 19.05
C LYS A 120 -0.41 5.95 17.69
N GLU A 121 0.31 5.51 16.66
CA GLU A 121 0.22 6.07 15.31
C GLU A 121 -1.20 5.94 14.75
N THR A 122 -1.77 4.73 14.87
CA THR A 122 -3.14 4.45 14.41
C THR A 122 -4.16 5.33 15.14
N ASN A 123 -3.98 5.54 16.46
CA ASN A 123 -4.84 6.41 17.26
C ASN A 123 -4.71 7.88 16.82
N VAL A 124 -3.48 8.37 16.61
CA VAL A 124 -3.22 9.73 16.13
C VAL A 124 -3.89 9.94 14.77
N GLU A 125 -3.66 9.05 13.80
CA GLU A 125 -4.27 9.14 12.46
C GLU A 125 -5.82 9.09 12.54
N SER A 126 -6.38 8.26 13.42
CA SER A 126 -7.82 8.17 13.65
C SER A 126 -8.40 9.46 14.23
N LEU A 127 -7.73 10.06 15.20
CA LEU A 127 -8.14 11.33 15.82
C LEU A 127 -8.00 12.50 14.85
N LEU A 128 -6.96 12.52 14.03
CA LEU A 128 -6.78 13.50 12.96
C LEU A 128 -7.89 13.40 11.92
N LYS A 129 -8.21 12.18 11.48
CA LYS A 129 -9.32 11.95 10.56
C LYS A 129 -10.66 12.41 11.14
N ALA A 130 -10.89 12.17 12.44
CA ALA A 130 -12.10 12.64 13.13
C ALA A 130 -12.21 14.17 13.20
N LYS A 131 -11.08 14.91 13.13
CA LYS A 131 -11.05 16.37 13.10
C LYS A 131 -11.13 16.97 11.69
N GLY A 132 -11.18 16.16 10.64
CA GLY A 132 -11.31 16.61 9.25
C GLY A 132 -10.02 16.52 8.43
N TYR A 133 -8.94 15.97 8.99
CA TYR A 133 -7.71 15.69 8.24
C TYR A 133 -7.85 14.32 7.54
N GLU A 134 -8.48 14.29 6.36
CA GLU A 134 -8.90 13.05 5.70
C GLU A 134 -7.74 12.08 5.41
N GLU A 135 -6.57 12.62 5.06
CA GLU A 135 -5.37 11.84 4.77
C GLU A 135 -4.20 12.32 5.63
N SER A 136 -3.73 11.44 6.51
CA SER A 136 -2.57 11.67 7.37
C SER A 136 -1.81 10.37 7.60
N VAL A 137 -0.51 10.53 7.89
CA VAL A 137 0.46 9.46 8.05
C VAL A 137 1.37 9.86 9.22
N ALA A 138 1.16 9.26 10.40
CA ALA A 138 1.97 9.47 11.61
C ALA A 138 3.03 8.38 11.79
N TYR A 139 4.30 8.74 11.81
CA TYR A 139 5.42 7.88 12.15
C TYR A 139 5.91 8.21 13.57
N ILE A 140 5.90 7.23 14.47
CA ILE A 140 6.28 7.43 15.87
C ILE A 140 7.38 6.43 16.21
N THR A 141 8.51 6.96 16.68
CA THR A 141 9.56 6.19 17.34
C THR A 141 9.53 6.48 18.84
N THR A 142 10.38 5.80 19.60
CA THR A 142 10.53 6.04 21.04
C THR A 142 10.98 7.47 21.35
N GLU A 143 11.69 8.13 20.43
CA GLU A 143 12.32 9.43 20.69
C GLU A 143 11.70 10.60 19.92
N GLU A 144 11.12 10.35 18.75
CA GLU A 144 10.60 11.37 17.83
C GLU A 144 9.29 10.95 17.16
N CYS A 145 8.51 11.94 16.74
CA CYS A 145 7.29 11.73 15.97
C CYS A 145 7.28 12.63 14.74
N SER A 146 7.00 12.05 13.58
CA SER A 146 6.79 12.77 12.33
C SER A 146 5.37 12.53 11.83
N VAL A 147 4.59 13.59 11.65
CA VAL A 147 3.23 13.50 11.11
C VAL A 147 3.16 14.24 9.79
N VAL A 148 2.73 13.54 8.75
CA VAL A 148 2.44 14.10 7.43
C VAL A 148 0.92 14.24 7.32
N VAL A 149 0.42 15.42 6.96
CA VAL A 149 -1.01 15.70 6.83
C VAL A 149 -1.29 16.35 5.48
N ALA A 150 -2.37 15.92 4.83
CA ALA A 150 -2.80 16.48 3.55
C ALA A 150 -3.37 17.90 3.70
N GLY A 151 -2.99 18.78 2.77
CA GLY A 151 -3.54 20.12 2.63
C GLY A 151 -2.64 21.24 3.15
N ASP A 152 -3.15 22.47 3.02
CA ASP A 152 -2.47 23.68 3.48
C ASP A 152 -2.70 23.87 4.99
N LEU A 153 -1.77 23.35 5.80
CA LEU A 153 -1.81 23.49 7.25
C LEU A 153 -1.57 24.95 7.65
N GLN A 154 -2.57 25.56 8.30
CA GLN A 154 -2.37 26.83 8.99
C GLN A 154 -1.65 26.61 10.33
N ASP A 155 -1.13 27.68 10.93
CA ASP A 155 -0.49 27.61 12.25
C ASP A 155 -1.42 27.04 13.33
N SER A 156 -2.73 27.32 13.23
CA SER A 156 -3.75 26.72 14.10
C SER A 156 -3.89 25.22 13.92
N ASP A 157 -3.76 24.72 12.69
CA ASP A 157 -3.89 23.30 12.36
C ASP A 157 -2.69 22.53 12.87
N MET A 158 -1.49 23.09 12.69
CA MET A 158 -0.26 22.53 13.26
C MET A 158 -0.35 22.40 14.79
N LEU A 159 -0.93 23.39 15.47
CA LEU A 159 -1.12 23.35 16.92
C LEU A 159 -2.07 22.22 17.34
N ILE A 160 -3.17 22.03 16.61
CA ILE A 160 -4.15 20.96 16.87
C ILE A 160 -3.51 19.59 16.66
N VAL A 161 -2.77 19.40 15.55
CA VAL A 161 -2.05 18.16 15.26
C VAL A 161 -1.04 17.87 16.36
N GLN A 162 -0.28 18.89 16.77
CA GLN A 162 0.72 18.78 17.83
C GLN A 162 0.09 18.37 19.16
N GLU A 163 -1.02 19.00 19.57
CA GLU A 163 -1.72 18.68 20.81
C GLU A 163 -2.16 17.21 20.87
N ILE A 164 -2.74 16.70 19.78
CA ILE A 164 -3.15 15.28 19.68
C ILE A 164 -1.94 14.35 19.83
N VAL A 165 -0.84 14.67 19.14
CA VAL A 165 0.38 13.85 19.20
C VAL A 165 0.95 13.85 20.62
N ILE A 166 1.01 15.01 21.28
CA ILE A 166 1.48 15.12 22.68
C ILE A 166 0.58 14.27 23.60
N GLU A 167 -0.74 14.37 23.44
CA GLU A 167 -1.70 13.64 24.28
C GLU A 167 -1.58 12.11 24.10
N GLN A 168 -1.39 11.63 22.87
CA GLN A 168 -1.31 10.20 22.58
C GLN A 168 0.07 9.58 22.84
N THR A 169 1.15 10.36 22.68
CA THR A 169 2.52 9.84 22.73
C THR A 169 3.26 10.18 24.01
N GLY A 170 2.90 11.29 24.68
CA GLY A 170 3.64 11.85 25.80
C GLY A 170 4.96 12.53 25.40
N LEU A 171 5.24 12.67 24.10
CA LEU A 171 6.43 13.37 23.60
C LEU A 171 6.29 14.88 23.80
N THR A 172 7.42 15.56 23.92
CA THR A 172 7.45 17.04 23.95
C THR A 172 7.32 17.61 22.55
N ALA A 173 6.81 18.84 22.47
CA ALA A 173 6.64 19.59 21.22
C ALA A 173 7.89 19.62 20.32
N GLU A 174 9.08 19.67 20.91
CA GLU A 174 10.37 19.74 20.21
C GLU A 174 10.72 18.47 19.43
N LYS A 175 10.14 17.33 19.82
CA LYS A 175 10.36 16.02 19.20
C LYS A 175 9.31 15.69 18.14
N ILE A 176 8.39 16.62 17.86
CA ILE A 176 7.28 16.43 16.94
C ILE A 176 7.52 17.28 15.70
N LYS A 177 7.62 16.63 14.54
CA LYS A 177 7.75 17.25 13.24
C LYS A 177 6.44 17.10 12.47
N ILE A 178 5.88 18.20 12.01
CA ILE A 178 4.64 18.22 11.24
C ILE A 178 4.96 18.70 9.83
N ILE A 179 4.48 17.98 8.82
CA ILE A 179 4.70 18.27 7.40
C ILE A 179 3.34 18.33 6.71
N GLY A 180 3.04 19.47 6.09
CA GLY A 180 1.85 19.64 5.24
C GLY A 180 2.19 19.43 3.77
N THR A 181 1.38 18.66 3.05
CA THR A 181 1.52 18.50 1.59
C THR A 181 0.61 19.51 0.88
N LYS A 182 1.22 20.54 0.28
CA LYS A 182 0.55 21.52 -0.61
C LYS A 182 0.38 21.01 -2.02
#